data_AF-A0AAX3ADQ5-F1
#
_entry.id   AF-A0AAX3ADQ5-F1
#
_cell.length_a   1.000
_cell.length_b   1.000
_cell.length_c   1.000
_cell.angle_alpha   90.00
_cell.angle_beta   90.00
_cell.angle_gamma   90.00
#
_symmetry.space_group_name_H-M   'P 1'
#
loop_
_entity.id
_entity.type
_entity.pdbx_description
1 polymer ?
#
loop_
_entity_poly.entity_id
_entity_poly.type
_entity_poly.pdbx_seq_one_letter_code
_entity_poly.pdbx_strand_id
1 'polypeptide(L)'
;MTQLEIPKGEIGQIRLFAVNRPIDELARDLRNDSKEALIAELLGRPVPEGAAELFPVSDLTGVGLASYLGDGYAVPREQISRDRARLDALDGYVLLLFSSAFDGQEATLDLGPELTMIGTYGEAQPDMSVTPLEADSAQPYTGAADMTPKSPPKGGAGGMIVLLAVIVLIGLILWWLL
;
A
#
# COMPACT_ATOMS: atom_id res chain seq x y z
N MET A 1 -27.14 10.51 -2.60
CA MET A 1 -25.92 9.71 -2.81
C MET A 1 -24.75 10.68 -2.75
N THR A 2 -23.73 10.34 -1.98
CA THR A 2 -22.55 11.18 -1.78
C THR A 2 -21.35 10.42 -2.31
N GLN A 3 -20.63 11.01 -3.27
CA GLN A 3 -19.44 10.39 -3.83
C GLN A 3 -18.23 10.71 -2.93
N LEU A 4 -17.46 9.68 -2.60
CA LEU A 4 -16.23 9.81 -1.82
C LEU A 4 -15.03 9.30 -2.62
N GLU A 5 -14.07 10.19 -2.85
CA GLU A 5 -12.83 9.87 -3.53
C GLU A 5 -11.74 9.42 -2.53
N ILE A 6 -11.03 8.36 -2.90
CA ILE A 6 -9.89 7.81 -2.18
C ILE A 6 -8.64 8.10 -3.01
N PRO A 7 -7.73 8.96 -2.53
CA PRO A 7 -6.51 9.27 -3.25
C PRO A 7 -5.60 8.04 -3.40
N LYS A 8 -4.86 8.00 -4.51
CA LYS A 8 -3.79 7.01 -4.70
C LYS A 8 -2.70 7.17 -3.63
N GLY A 9 -2.23 6.05 -3.09
CA GLY A 9 -1.14 6.01 -2.11
C GLY A 9 -1.55 6.43 -0.70
N GLU A 10 -2.85 6.54 -0.41
CA GLU A 10 -3.32 6.88 0.93
C GLU A 10 -3.03 5.76 1.93
N ILE A 11 -2.43 6.14 3.07
CA ILE A 11 -2.08 5.25 4.17
C ILE A 11 -2.41 5.89 5.52
N GLY A 12 -2.81 5.08 6.50
CA GLY A 12 -3.04 5.52 7.87
C GLY A 12 -4.29 6.38 8.09
N GLN A 13 -5.20 6.42 7.12
CA GLN A 13 -6.43 7.22 7.23
C GLN A 13 -7.61 6.36 7.69
N ILE A 14 -8.48 6.97 8.50
CA ILE A 14 -9.68 6.43 9.10
C ILE A 14 -10.83 7.36 8.73
N ARG A 15 -11.80 6.86 7.98
CA ARG A 15 -13.03 7.59 7.68
C ARG A 15 -14.09 7.16 8.67
N LEU A 16 -14.61 8.12 9.42
CA LEU A 16 -15.70 7.91 10.37
C LEU A 16 -17.02 8.30 9.73
N PHE A 17 -17.97 7.38 9.76
CA PHE A 17 -19.35 7.60 9.36
C PHE A 17 -20.30 7.39 10.53
N ALA A 18 -21.33 8.21 10.61
CA ALA A 18 -22.53 7.89 11.36
C ALA A 18 -23.45 7.03 10.49
N VAL A 19 -24.00 5.97 11.08
CA VAL A 19 -24.95 5.07 10.41
C VAL A 19 -26.37 5.58 10.71
N ASN A 20 -27.05 6.05 9.68
CA ASN A 20 -28.40 6.64 9.78
C ASN A 20 -29.49 5.56 9.80
N ARG A 21 -29.33 4.53 10.63
CA ARG A 21 -30.34 3.48 10.88
C ARG A 21 -30.74 3.43 12.36
N PRO A 22 -31.98 3.04 12.68
CA PRO A 22 -32.38 2.74 14.05
C PRO A 22 -31.46 1.68 14.69
N ILE A 23 -31.08 1.90 15.95
CA ILE A 23 -30.12 1.04 16.66
C ILE A 23 -30.65 -0.39 16.86
N ASP A 24 -31.96 -0.54 17.03
CA ASP A 24 -32.64 -1.82 17.26
C ASP A 24 -32.76 -2.66 15.98
N GLU A 25 -32.93 -2.00 14.85
CA GLU A 25 -32.91 -2.60 13.52
C GLU A 25 -31.50 -3.12 13.21
N LEU A 26 -30.48 -2.27 13.29
CA LEU A 26 -29.11 -2.69 12.99
C LEU A 26 -28.61 -3.78 13.95
N ALA A 27 -28.97 -3.71 15.23
CA ALA A 27 -28.66 -4.76 16.19
C ALA A 27 -29.37 -6.09 15.87
N ARG A 28 -30.57 -6.04 15.24
CA ARG A 28 -31.27 -7.24 14.78
C ARG A 28 -30.58 -7.84 13.56
N ASP A 29 -30.21 -7.01 12.61
CA ASP A 29 -29.52 -7.45 11.39
C ASP A 29 -28.18 -8.11 11.75
N LEU A 30 -27.40 -7.50 12.66
CA LEU A 30 -26.15 -8.09 13.18
C LEU A 30 -26.32 -9.42 13.93
N ARG A 31 -27.54 -9.80 14.34
CA ARG A 31 -27.82 -11.13 14.90
C ARG A 31 -28.18 -12.17 13.85
N ASN A 32 -28.69 -11.73 12.71
CA ASN A 32 -29.18 -12.60 11.63
C ASN A 32 -28.12 -12.79 10.53
N ASP A 33 -27.36 -11.74 10.25
CA ASP A 33 -26.35 -11.65 9.20
C ASP A 33 -24.96 -11.42 9.81
N SER A 34 -23.91 -11.63 9.00
CA SER A 34 -22.55 -11.32 9.43
C SER A 34 -22.31 -9.81 9.42
N LYS A 35 -21.43 -9.35 10.33
CA LYS A 35 -21.03 -7.93 10.39
C LYS A 35 -20.45 -7.47 9.07
N GLU A 36 -19.68 -8.32 8.40
CA GLU A 36 -19.01 -8.04 7.14
C GLU A 36 -20.01 -7.87 6.00
N ALA A 37 -21.10 -8.64 5.98
CA ALA A 37 -22.16 -8.50 4.99
C ALA A 37 -22.87 -7.16 5.14
N LEU A 38 -23.17 -6.76 6.38
CA LEU A 38 -23.81 -5.48 6.67
C LEU A 38 -22.90 -4.28 6.35
N ILE A 39 -21.59 -4.39 6.64
CA ILE A 39 -20.60 -3.40 6.22
C ILE A 39 -20.57 -3.29 4.70
N ALA A 40 -20.57 -4.41 3.99
CA ALA A 40 -20.54 -4.43 2.54
C ALA A 40 -21.80 -3.80 1.92
N GLU A 41 -22.95 -4.02 2.54
CA GLU A 41 -24.22 -3.37 2.17
C GLU A 41 -24.13 -1.85 2.33
N LEU A 42 -23.73 -1.37 3.52
CA LEU A 42 -23.62 0.06 3.81
C LEU A 42 -22.64 0.79 2.89
N LEU A 43 -21.51 0.14 2.57
CA LEU A 43 -20.48 0.68 1.68
C LEU A 43 -20.78 0.49 0.18
N GLY A 44 -21.80 -0.31 -0.16
CA GLY A 44 -22.12 -0.70 -1.53
C GLY A 44 -21.07 -1.62 -2.18
N ARG A 45 -20.10 -2.14 -1.41
CA ARG A 45 -19.06 -3.06 -1.86
C ARG A 45 -18.45 -3.85 -0.70
N PRO A 46 -17.95 -5.07 -0.93
CA PRO A 46 -17.14 -5.76 0.06
C PRO A 46 -15.80 -5.06 0.27
N VAL A 47 -15.29 -5.18 1.49
CA VAL A 47 -13.95 -4.74 1.91
C VAL A 47 -13.21 -5.92 2.56
N PRO A 48 -11.86 -5.90 2.59
CA PRO A 48 -11.08 -6.91 3.29
C PRO A 48 -11.46 -7.02 4.77
N GLU A 49 -11.27 -8.20 5.35
CA GLU A 49 -11.49 -8.43 6.78
C GLU A 49 -10.61 -7.48 7.61
N GLY A 50 -11.19 -6.88 8.66
CA GLY A 50 -10.51 -5.91 9.51
C GLY A 50 -10.26 -4.54 8.87
N ALA A 51 -10.64 -4.32 7.60
CA ALA A 51 -10.50 -3.02 6.94
C ALA A 51 -11.64 -2.04 7.27
N ALA A 52 -12.64 -2.48 8.01
CA ALA A 52 -13.69 -1.64 8.56
C ALA A 52 -14.22 -2.18 9.89
N GLU A 53 -14.73 -1.29 10.74
CA GLU A 53 -15.36 -1.63 12.02
C GLU A 53 -16.74 -0.99 12.13
N LEU A 54 -17.72 -1.80 12.54
CA LEU A 54 -19.10 -1.39 12.82
C LEU A 54 -19.46 -1.74 14.25
N PHE A 55 -19.84 -0.73 15.04
CA PHE A 55 -20.21 -0.88 16.44
C PHE A 55 -21.09 0.30 16.91
N PRO A 56 -21.93 0.10 17.94
CA PRO A 56 -22.69 1.17 18.54
C PRO A 56 -21.79 2.04 19.44
N VAL A 57 -22.00 3.35 19.43
CA VAL A 57 -21.24 4.30 20.28
C VAL A 57 -21.37 3.94 21.77
N SER A 58 -22.49 3.31 22.17
CA SER A 58 -22.71 2.82 23.54
C SER A 58 -21.66 1.81 24.01
N ASP A 59 -21.01 1.07 23.09
CA ASP A 59 -19.94 0.13 23.45
C ASP A 59 -18.69 0.86 23.99
N LEU A 60 -18.56 2.15 23.69
CA LEU A 60 -17.48 3.00 24.17
C LEU A 60 -17.83 3.75 25.46
N THR A 61 -18.87 3.33 26.19
CA THR A 61 -19.24 3.95 27.47
C THR A 61 -18.06 3.96 28.45
N GLY A 62 -17.73 5.13 28.98
CA GLY A 62 -16.59 5.33 29.90
C GLY A 62 -15.27 5.68 29.21
N VAL A 63 -15.15 5.46 27.89
CA VAL A 63 -13.97 5.84 27.08
C VAL A 63 -14.30 7.01 26.15
N GLY A 64 -15.39 6.88 25.39
CA GLY A 64 -15.85 7.83 24.37
C GLY A 64 -15.11 7.69 23.04
N LEU A 65 -15.78 8.04 21.94
CA LEU A 65 -15.28 7.86 20.57
C LEU A 65 -13.99 8.66 20.30
N ALA A 66 -13.89 9.87 20.85
CA ALA A 66 -12.69 10.69 20.70
C ALA A 66 -11.45 10.08 21.36
N SER A 67 -11.59 9.47 22.54
CA SER A 67 -10.49 8.75 23.20
C SER A 67 -10.18 7.44 22.48
N TYR A 68 -11.20 6.75 21.98
CA TYR A 68 -11.02 5.55 21.17
C TYR A 68 -10.21 5.80 19.89
N LEU A 69 -10.48 6.90 19.18
CA LEU A 69 -9.69 7.32 18.02
C LEU A 69 -8.25 7.71 18.41
N GLY A 70 -8.11 8.52 19.46
CA GLY A 70 -6.81 9.02 19.91
C GLY A 70 -5.89 7.93 20.46
N ASP A 71 -6.39 7.10 21.37
CA ASP A 71 -5.60 6.09 22.06
C ASP A 71 -5.55 4.77 21.28
N GLY A 72 -6.62 4.40 20.58
CA GLY A 72 -6.73 3.14 19.84
C GLY A 72 -6.04 3.17 18.48
N TYR A 73 -6.04 4.33 17.79
CA TYR A 73 -5.44 4.47 16.46
C TYR A 73 -4.45 5.63 16.35
N ALA A 74 -3.95 6.14 17.48
CA ALA A 74 -2.92 7.19 17.52
C ALA A 74 -3.31 8.47 16.76
N VAL A 75 -4.60 8.80 16.65
CA VAL A 75 -5.04 10.02 15.98
C VAL A 75 -4.52 11.24 16.76
N PRO A 76 -3.85 12.21 16.10
CA PRO A 76 -3.28 13.38 16.77
C PRO A 76 -4.31 14.17 17.58
N ARG A 77 -3.90 14.62 18.78
CA ARG A 77 -4.78 15.34 19.71
C ARG A 77 -5.37 16.61 19.10
N GLU A 78 -4.66 17.24 18.18
CA GLU A 78 -5.09 18.45 17.48
C GLU A 78 -6.29 18.18 16.56
N GLN A 79 -6.30 17.02 15.88
CA GLN A 79 -7.45 16.59 15.06
C GLN A 79 -8.64 16.25 15.96
N ILE A 80 -8.41 15.48 17.03
CA ILE A 80 -9.47 15.12 18.00
C ILE A 80 -10.07 16.36 18.67
N SER A 81 -9.23 17.32 19.08
CA SER A 81 -9.69 18.52 19.79
C SER A 81 -10.52 19.43 18.89
N ARG A 82 -10.18 19.51 17.59
CA ARG A 82 -10.95 20.28 16.60
C ARG A 82 -12.38 19.77 16.45
N ASP A 83 -12.54 18.46 16.43
CA ASP A 83 -13.83 17.80 16.18
C ASP A 83 -14.50 17.24 17.43
N ARG A 84 -13.97 17.57 18.63
CA ARG A 84 -14.38 16.97 19.91
C ARG A 84 -15.89 17.04 20.14
N ALA A 85 -16.49 18.22 19.99
CA ALA A 85 -17.92 18.41 20.20
C ALA A 85 -18.77 17.60 19.20
N ARG A 86 -18.26 17.40 17.97
CA ARG A 86 -18.93 16.59 16.95
C ARG A 86 -18.85 15.11 17.29
N LEU A 87 -17.68 14.64 17.70
CA LEU A 87 -17.45 13.25 18.12
C LEU A 87 -18.27 12.89 19.37
N ASP A 88 -18.36 13.80 20.35
CA ASP A 88 -19.13 13.60 21.59
C ASP A 88 -20.64 13.64 21.37
N ALA A 89 -21.11 14.25 20.27
CA ALA A 89 -22.52 14.32 19.91
C ALA A 89 -23.01 13.11 19.08
N LEU A 90 -22.10 12.21 18.67
CA LEU A 90 -22.48 11.01 17.95
C LEU A 90 -23.16 10.01 18.88
N ASP A 91 -24.20 9.38 18.35
CA ASP A 91 -24.98 8.33 19.00
C ASP A 91 -25.37 7.27 17.95
N GLY A 92 -25.93 6.15 18.38
CA GLY A 92 -26.30 5.05 17.50
C GLY A 92 -25.07 4.26 17.04
N TYR A 93 -25.05 3.84 15.78
CA TYR A 93 -23.93 3.10 15.21
C TYR A 93 -22.99 4.00 14.42
N VAL A 94 -21.71 3.67 14.50
CA VAL A 94 -20.67 4.28 13.68
C VAL A 94 -19.95 3.20 12.87
N LEU A 95 -19.49 3.61 11.68
CA LEU A 95 -18.65 2.81 10.82
C LEU A 95 -17.29 3.51 10.70
N LEU A 96 -16.22 2.80 11.05
CA LEU A 96 -14.85 3.19 10.73
C LEU A 96 -14.43 2.45 9.46
N LEU A 97 -13.91 3.17 8.47
CA LEU A 97 -13.35 2.60 7.25
C LEU A 97 -11.88 3.00 7.14
N PHE A 98 -11.00 2.00 7.15
CA PHE A 98 -9.56 2.21 7.10
C PHE A 98 -9.05 2.30 5.67
N SER A 99 -7.99 3.07 5.45
CA SER A 99 -7.34 3.18 4.12
C SER A 99 -6.79 1.85 3.61
N SER A 100 -6.54 0.88 4.50
CA SER A 100 -6.16 -0.49 4.15
C SER A 100 -7.22 -1.21 3.31
N ALA A 101 -8.48 -0.76 3.31
CA ALA A 101 -9.53 -1.29 2.46
C ALA A 101 -9.24 -1.14 0.95
N PHE A 102 -8.32 -0.24 0.58
CA PHE A 102 -8.02 0.13 -0.80
C PHE A 102 -6.63 -0.28 -1.28
N ASP A 103 -5.78 -0.82 -0.41
CA ASP A 103 -4.40 -1.23 -0.75
C ASP A 103 -3.60 -0.15 -1.51
N GLY A 104 -3.77 1.11 -1.08
CA GLY A 104 -3.15 2.28 -1.71
C GLY A 104 -3.63 2.60 -3.13
N GLN A 105 -4.67 1.92 -3.63
CA GLN A 105 -5.26 2.21 -4.92
C GLN A 105 -6.22 3.39 -4.83
N GLU A 106 -6.28 4.15 -5.92
CA GLU A 106 -7.34 5.15 -6.10
C GLU A 106 -8.69 4.45 -6.22
N ALA A 107 -9.70 4.99 -5.54
CA ALA A 107 -11.05 4.43 -5.56
C ALA A 107 -12.11 5.52 -5.39
N THR A 108 -13.32 5.17 -5.80
CA THR A 108 -14.50 6.02 -5.61
C THR A 108 -15.58 5.18 -4.94
N LEU A 109 -16.18 5.69 -3.86
CA LEU A 109 -17.31 5.06 -3.19
C LEU A 109 -18.55 5.91 -3.38
N ASP A 110 -19.63 5.27 -3.80
CA ASP A 110 -20.94 5.90 -3.90
C ASP A 110 -21.73 5.58 -2.63
N LEU A 111 -21.70 6.52 -1.68
CA LEU A 111 -22.33 6.32 -0.37
C LEU A 111 -23.84 6.56 -0.46
N GLY A 112 -24.59 5.58 0.06
CA GLY A 112 -26.03 5.67 0.25
C GLY A 112 -26.44 6.70 1.31
N PRO A 113 -27.74 6.99 1.44
CA PRO A 113 -28.25 7.92 2.46
C PRO A 113 -28.06 7.42 3.90
N GLU A 114 -27.65 6.16 4.07
CA GLU A 114 -27.49 5.49 5.35
C GLU A 114 -26.14 5.78 6.01
N LEU A 115 -25.20 6.39 5.29
CA LEU A 115 -23.91 6.81 5.81
C LEU A 115 -23.76 8.32 5.71
N THR A 116 -23.57 8.96 6.86
CA THR A 116 -23.16 10.36 6.94
C THR A 116 -21.67 10.42 7.27
N MET A 117 -20.85 10.98 6.38
CA MET A 117 -19.43 11.18 6.67
C MET A 117 -19.24 12.26 7.73
N ILE A 118 -18.56 11.90 8.82
CA ILE A 118 -18.29 12.80 9.94
C ILE A 118 -16.92 13.47 9.79
N GLY A 119 -15.93 12.69 9.37
CA GLY A 119 -14.57 13.18 9.17
C GLY A 119 -13.61 12.10 8.71
N THR A 120 -12.42 12.54 8.31
CA THR A 120 -11.27 11.69 8.05
C THR A 120 -10.20 12.04 9.08
N TYR A 121 -9.75 11.03 9.81
CA TYR A 121 -8.73 11.11 10.84
C TYR A 121 -7.56 10.24 10.42
N GLY A 122 -6.35 10.54 10.87
CA GLY A 122 -5.20 9.70 10.59
C GLY A 122 -3.96 10.20 11.27
N GLU A 123 -2.93 9.37 11.28
CA GLU A 123 -1.62 9.78 11.78
C GLU A 123 -1.15 11.05 11.07
N ALA A 124 -0.39 11.88 11.78
CA ALA A 124 0.29 12.99 11.14
C ALA A 124 1.24 12.41 10.09
N GLN A 125 0.90 12.54 8.81
CA GLN A 125 1.81 12.10 7.77
C GLN A 125 3.10 12.92 7.89
N PRO A 126 4.27 12.28 7.98
CA PRO A 126 5.53 13.00 7.95
C PRO A 126 5.57 13.82 6.67
N ASP A 127 6.05 15.05 6.77
CA ASP A 127 6.32 15.86 5.60
C ASP A 127 7.41 15.16 4.78
N MET A 128 6.98 14.43 3.75
CA MET A 128 7.86 13.71 2.82
C MET A 128 8.42 14.65 1.75
N SER A 129 8.33 15.97 1.92
CA SER A 129 9.03 16.91 1.06
C SER A 129 10.54 16.64 1.13
N VAL A 130 11.03 16.00 0.07
CA VAL A 130 12.45 15.79 -0.11
C VAL A 130 13.06 17.14 -0.47
N THR A 131 13.80 17.72 0.46
CA THR A 131 14.71 18.82 0.11
C THR A 131 15.85 18.22 -0.71
N PRO A 132 16.09 18.65 -1.95
CA PRO A 132 17.19 18.13 -2.75
C PRO A 132 18.52 18.26 -2.00
N LEU A 133 19.34 17.19 -2.02
CA LEU A 133 20.66 17.22 -1.41
C LEU A 133 21.59 18.11 -2.24
N GLU A 134 22.01 19.25 -1.69
CA GLU A 134 22.91 20.20 -2.35
C GLU A 134 24.40 19.94 -2.07
N ALA A 135 24.73 18.96 -1.23
CA ALA A 135 26.12 18.68 -0.87
C ALA A 135 26.94 18.19 -2.08
N ASP A 136 28.16 18.72 -2.27
CA ASP A 136 29.06 18.31 -3.35
C ASP A 136 29.36 16.80 -3.35
N SER A 137 29.43 16.19 -2.17
CA SER A 137 29.62 14.73 -2.03
C SER A 137 28.43 13.89 -2.49
N ALA A 138 27.26 14.50 -2.70
CA ALA A 138 26.06 13.85 -3.22
C ALA A 138 25.94 13.93 -4.75
N GLN A 139 26.92 14.56 -5.43
CA GLN A 139 26.96 14.57 -6.89
C GLN A 139 27.09 13.14 -7.42
N PRO A 140 26.33 12.77 -8.47
CA PRO A 140 26.51 11.49 -9.15
C PRO A 140 27.97 11.32 -9.57
N TYR A 141 28.51 10.11 -9.43
CA TYR A 141 29.87 9.81 -9.87
C TYR A 141 30.05 10.15 -11.35
N THR A 142 30.87 11.16 -11.64
CA THR A 142 31.15 11.65 -13.01
C THR A 142 32.38 11.00 -13.64
N GLY A 143 33.01 10.05 -12.94
CA GLY A 143 34.15 9.32 -13.48
C GLY A 143 33.74 8.49 -14.70
N ALA A 144 34.38 8.75 -15.84
CA ALA A 144 34.25 7.90 -17.02
C ALA A 144 34.64 6.47 -16.64
N ALA A 145 33.77 5.50 -16.92
CA ALA A 145 34.10 4.10 -16.77
C ALA A 145 35.06 3.69 -17.90
N ASP A 146 36.34 4.02 -17.77
CA ASP A 146 37.41 3.46 -18.61
C ASP A 146 37.72 2.03 -18.14
N MET A 147 36.71 1.17 -18.24
CA MET A 147 36.83 -0.27 -18.10
C MET A 147 36.54 -0.89 -19.46
N THR A 148 37.29 -0.50 -20.50
CA THR A 148 37.42 -1.40 -21.66
C THR A 148 38.21 -2.61 -21.18
N PRO A 149 37.60 -3.81 -21.09
CA PRO A 149 38.33 -4.99 -20.68
C PRO A 149 39.47 -5.19 -21.68
N LYS A 150 40.71 -5.33 -21.17
CA LYS A 150 41.87 -5.56 -22.03
C LYS A 150 41.62 -6.85 -22.81
N SER A 151 41.46 -6.74 -24.13
CA SER A 151 41.26 -7.91 -24.98
C SER A 151 42.40 -8.90 -24.72
N PRO A 152 42.11 -10.17 -24.38
CA PRO A 152 43.17 -11.14 -24.15
C PRO A 152 44.02 -11.28 -25.42
N PRO A 153 45.35 -11.43 -25.31
CA PRO A 153 46.18 -11.66 -26.48
C PRO A 153 45.66 -12.92 -27.18
N LYS A 154 45.25 -12.79 -28.46
CA LYS A 154 44.96 -13.94 -29.32
C LYS A 154 46.27 -14.68 -29.56
N GLY A 155 46.62 -15.60 -28.67
CA GLY A 155 47.80 -16.45 -28.80
C GLY A 155 47.68 -17.33 -30.04
N GLY A 156 48.55 -17.11 -31.03
CA GLY A 156 48.60 -17.85 -32.30
C GLY A 156 49.06 -19.31 -32.21
N ALA A 157 48.92 -19.95 -31.05
CA ALA A 157 49.38 -21.33 -30.83
C ALA A 157 48.53 -22.38 -31.58
N GLY A 158 47.28 -22.07 -31.92
CA GLY A 158 46.38 -22.99 -32.63
C GLY A 158 46.78 -23.28 -34.07
N GLY A 159 47.35 -22.30 -34.79
CA GLY A 159 47.72 -22.45 -36.20
C GLY A 159 48.86 -23.45 -36.43
N MET A 160 49.85 -23.47 -35.53
CA MET A 160 51.01 -24.35 -35.65
C MET A 160 50.63 -25.83 -35.42
N ILE A 161 49.70 -26.10 -34.49
CA ILE A 161 49.23 -27.46 -34.20
C ILE A 161 48.47 -28.04 -35.39
N VAL A 162 47.60 -27.24 -36.03
CA VAL A 162 46.86 -27.68 -37.23
C VAL A 162 47.80 -27.98 -38.38
N LEU A 163 48.82 -27.14 -38.61
CA LEU A 163 49.80 -27.38 -39.67
C LEU A 163 50.58 -28.69 -39.44
N LEU A 164 51.04 -28.93 -38.21
CA LEU A 164 51.73 -30.18 -37.87
C LEU A 164 50.83 -31.41 -38.06
N ALA A 165 49.55 -31.33 -37.66
CA ALA A 165 48.60 -32.41 -37.84
C ALA A 165 48.38 -32.75 -39.34
N VAL A 166 48.29 -31.73 -40.20
CA VAL A 166 48.16 -31.93 -41.66
C VAL A 166 49.41 -32.58 -42.25
N ILE A 167 50.61 -32.16 -41.84
CA ILE A 167 51.87 -32.75 -42.31
C ILE A 167 51.96 -34.24 -41.92
N VAL A 168 51.62 -34.57 -40.68
CA VAL A 168 51.60 -35.97 -40.19
C VAL A 168 50.57 -36.81 -40.96
N LEU A 169 49.38 -36.26 -41.22
CA LEU A 169 48.33 -36.94 -41.98
C LEU A 169 48.77 -37.25 -43.41
N ILE A 170 49.40 -36.28 -44.09
CA ILE A 170 49.93 -36.49 -45.45
C ILE A 170 51.02 -37.57 -45.45
N GLY A 171 51.92 -37.56 -44.45
CA GLY A 171 52.95 -38.59 -44.30
C GLY A 171 52.37 -40.00 -44.14
N LEU A 172 51.32 -40.15 -43.33
CA LEU A 172 50.60 -41.42 -43.14
C LEU A 172 49.92 -41.90 -44.44
N ILE A 173 49.29 -41.00 -45.19
CA ILE A 173 48.63 -41.34 -46.46
C ILE A 173 49.67 -41.80 -47.49
N LEU A 174 50.79 -41.10 -47.62
CA LEU A 174 51.87 -41.47 -48.53
C LEU A 174 52.49 -42.82 -48.16
N TRP A 175 52.65 -43.11 -46.86
CA TRP A 175 53.11 -44.42 -46.41
C TRP A 175 52.12 -45.54 -46.75
N TRP A 176 50.81 -45.30 -46.63
CA TRP A 176 49.79 -46.31 -46.97
C TRP A 176 49.72 -46.61 -48.48
N LEU A 177 50.12 -45.67 -49.33
CA LEU A 177 50.10 -45.80 -50.79
C LEU A 177 51.38 -46.43 -51.39
N LEU A 178 52.42 -46.65 -50.59
CA LEU A 178 53.69 -47.27 -51.00
C LEU A 178 53.76 -48.74 -50.55
#